data_AF-A0A0C9XK46-F1
#
_entry.id   AF-A0A0C9XK46-F1
#
_cell.length_a   1.000
_cell.length_b   1.000
_cell.length_c   1.000
_cell.angle_alpha   90.00
_cell.angle_beta   90.00
_cell.angle_gamma   90.00
#
_symmetry.space_group_name_H-M   'P 1'
#
loop_
_entity.id
_entity.type
_entity.pdbx_description
1 polymer ?
#
loop_
_entity_poly.entity_id
_entity_poly.type
_entity_poly.pdbx_seq_one_letter_code
_entity_poly.pdbx_strand_id
1 'polypeptide(L)'
;MPFTHGFPRTDIHELLSPDLLHQIIKGTFKDHLVTWVTAYINLEHPPAEAKRILADIDRRIAAAPSFPGLRRFPEGRGFKQWTGDDSKALMKVYLPAIAGHVPAQMVRAISAFMEFCYLVRRNVITEDDILAIDNAVAKFHIERSIFDDVRPDGYSLPRQHSLVHYTFLIQEFGAPNGLCSSITESKHIKAMLVTNQRLDKLAAARVDFQARGMLDQRFGPPDFPPAANNVQDEEDDDGGAVDGDIDSEVILAQIPIRNLPLTVEGLSVHLDIPHLPNLVRRFLHEQLVQVDADIELDDVPLSDCPVLTNTTKIRVFPSAVAIYYAPSDLSGTRGMFRERIRAVDSWRRGPARHDCVFVQHDPDAPGFRGLYVARVRHFFSIRHNKTHFPCALVSWYSTIGTTPCADTGMWKVEPDFDNMGNLAMSIIHLDSMVRGAHLMGIAGTTRIPHHLTFDHSLDAFQGFYVNKYIDHHAHEYAF
;
A
#
# COMPACT_ATOMS: atom_id res chain seq x y z
N MET A 1 6.16 -42.11 -5.87
CA MET A 1 4.86 -41.42 -6.04
C MET A 1 3.74 -42.45 -6.14
N PRO A 2 3.06 -42.82 -5.04
CA PRO A 2 2.12 -43.96 -5.04
C PRO A 2 0.71 -43.65 -5.56
N PHE A 3 0.28 -42.38 -5.63
CA PHE A 3 -1.12 -42.04 -5.89
C PHE A 3 -1.50 -41.83 -7.36
N THR A 4 -0.53 -41.64 -8.27
CA THR A 4 -0.80 -41.36 -9.70
C THR A 4 -0.18 -42.36 -10.67
N HIS A 5 0.58 -43.34 -10.18
CA HIS A 5 1.34 -44.29 -11.01
C HIS A 5 0.48 -45.11 -11.98
N GLY A 6 -0.81 -45.30 -11.68
CA GLY A 6 -1.73 -46.07 -12.51
C GLY A 6 -2.51 -45.29 -13.55
N PHE A 7 -2.33 -43.96 -13.66
CA PHE A 7 -3.08 -43.15 -14.62
C PHE A 7 -2.32 -43.09 -15.96
N PRO A 8 -2.84 -43.72 -17.05
CA PRO A 8 -2.06 -43.99 -18.26
C PRO A 8 -1.71 -42.77 -19.12
N ARG A 9 -2.04 -41.55 -18.68
CA ARG A 9 -1.80 -40.27 -19.38
C ARG A 9 -1.60 -39.09 -18.42
N THR A 10 -1.17 -39.36 -17.19
CA THR A 10 -1.04 -38.34 -16.14
C THR A 10 0.38 -38.38 -15.63
N ASP A 11 1.21 -37.44 -16.10
CA ASP A 11 2.46 -37.15 -15.44
C ASP A 11 2.22 -36.11 -14.35
N ILE A 12 2.33 -36.54 -13.10
CA ILE A 12 2.17 -35.64 -11.96
C ILE A 12 3.26 -34.55 -11.92
N HIS A 13 4.41 -34.78 -12.54
CA HIS A 13 5.47 -33.79 -12.66
C HIS A 13 5.08 -32.67 -13.62
N GLU A 14 4.25 -32.97 -14.61
CA GLU A 14 3.69 -32.01 -15.57
C GLU A 14 2.40 -31.33 -15.07
N LEU A 15 1.91 -31.66 -13.87
CA LEU A 15 0.66 -31.12 -13.30
C LEU A 15 0.87 -30.20 -12.09
N LEU A 16 2.12 -29.86 -11.78
CA LEU A 16 2.45 -28.96 -10.69
C LEU A 16 2.35 -27.50 -11.18
N SER A 17 1.20 -26.89 -10.92
CA SER A 17 0.99 -25.46 -11.17
C SER A 17 1.84 -24.58 -10.24
N PRO A 18 2.16 -23.34 -10.64
CA PRO A 18 2.92 -22.42 -9.79
C PRO A 18 2.13 -22.05 -8.53
N ASP A 19 2.80 -21.98 -7.36
CA ASP A 19 2.19 -21.61 -6.08
C ASP A 19 2.87 -20.37 -5.51
N LEU A 20 2.28 -19.20 -5.78
CA LEU A 20 2.76 -17.91 -5.29
C LEU A 20 2.81 -17.83 -3.76
N LEU A 21 1.88 -18.46 -3.06
CA LEU A 21 1.79 -18.31 -1.61
C LEU A 21 2.88 -19.11 -0.91
N HIS A 22 3.04 -20.40 -1.22
CA HIS A 22 3.98 -21.25 -0.51
C HIS A 22 5.40 -21.18 -1.07
N GLN A 23 5.56 -21.10 -2.39
CA GLN A 23 6.89 -21.07 -3.01
C GLN A 23 7.51 -19.67 -2.90
N ILE A 24 6.75 -18.62 -3.20
CA ILE A 24 7.28 -17.27 -3.35
C ILE A 24 7.15 -16.48 -2.05
N ILE A 25 5.92 -16.25 -1.56
CA ILE A 25 5.64 -15.35 -0.43
C ILE A 25 6.09 -15.96 0.91
N LYS A 26 5.55 -17.12 1.30
CA LYS A 26 5.94 -17.78 2.56
C LYS A 26 7.36 -18.35 2.43
N GLY A 27 7.66 -18.98 1.30
CA GLY A 27 8.94 -19.63 1.04
C GLY A 27 10.11 -18.71 0.83
N THR A 28 10.23 -18.18 -0.39
CA THR A 28 11.41 -17.43 -0.77
C THR A 28 11.53 -16.12 -0.01
N PHE A 29 10.46 -15.34 0.11
CA PHE A 29 10.52 -14.07 0.84
C PHE A 29 10.68 -14.28 2.34
N LYS A 30 9.68 -14.86 3.01
CA LYS A 30 9.63 -14.91 4.47
C LYS A 30 10.62 -15.95 5.01
N ASP A 31 10.51 -17.22 4.61
CA ASP A 31 11.30 -18.31 5.23
C ASP A 31 12.78 -18.21 4.86
N HIS A 32 13.13 -17.69 3.68
CA HIS A 32 14.52 -17.52 3.26
C HIS A 32 15.03 -16.09 3.45
N LEU A 33 14.60 -15.12 2.63
CA LEU A 33 15.24 -13.80 2.56
C LEU A 33 15.17 -13.01 3.88
N VAL A 34 14.00 -12.93 4.53
CA VAL A 34 13.86 -12.25 5.83
C VAL A 34 14.69 -12.95 6.92
N THR A 35 14.73 -14.28 6.91
CA THR A 35 15.56 -15.08 7.82
C THR A 35 17.05 -14.81 7.60
N TRP A 36 17.50 -14.77 6.34
CA TRP A 36 18.91 -14.58 6.00
C TRP A 36 19.40 -13.17 6.29
N VAL A 37 18.58 -12.13 6.08
CA VAL A 37 18.87 -10.77 6.54
C VAL A 37 19.10 -10.76 8.06
N THR A 38 18.25 -11.46 8.81
CA THR A 38 18.37 -11.53 10.27
C THR A 38 19.62 -12.30 10.68
N ALA A 39 19.94 -13.41 10.01
CA ALA A 39 21.16 -14.18 10.23
C ALA A 39 22.41 -13.35 9.94
N TYR A 40 22.40 -12.57 8.85
CA TYR A 40 23.50 -11.70 8.46
C TYR A 40 23.78 -10.63 9.52
N ILE A 41 22.73 -9.95 9.99
CA ILE A 41 22.87 -8.93 11.04
C ILE A 41 23.46 -9.53 12.33
N ASN A 42 23.06 -10.76 12.68
CA ASN A 42 23.60 -11.45 13.86
C ASN A 42 25.04 -11.97 13.66
N LEU A 43 25.44 -12.25 12.42
CA LEU A 43 26.79 -12.70 12.08
C LEU A 43 27.78 -11.53 12.09
N GLU A 44 27.41 -10.42 11.46
CA GLU A 44 28.30 -9.27 11.23
C GLU A 44 28.45 -8.32 12.42
N HIS A 45 27.48 -8.34 13.35
CA HIS A 45 27.46 -7.39 14.46
C HIS A 45 27.50 -8.09 15.82
N PRO A 46 28.13 -7.47 16.84
CA PRO A 46 28.03 -7.95 18.21
C PRO A 46 26.57 -8.09 18.65
N PRO A 47 26.21 -9.07 19.51
CA PRO A 47 24.82 -9.39 19.85
C PRO A 47 23.97 -8.18 20.31
N ALA A 48 24.58 -7.26 21.07
CA ALA A 48 23.91 -6.05 21.52
C ALA A 48 23.56 -5.11 20.36
N GLU A 49 24.45 -4.97 19.37
CA GLU A 49 24.25 -4.10 18.22
C GLU A 49 23.29 -4.73 17.21
N ALA A 50 23.42 -6.04 16.94
CA ALA A 50 22.47 -6.80 16.13
C ALA A 50 21.03 -6.62 16.64
N LYS A 51 20.83 -6.76 17.96
CA LYS A 51 19.52 -6.50 18.60
C LYS A 51 19.01 -5.08 18.37
N ARG A 52 19.89 -4.06 18.41
CA ARG A 52 19.52 -2.66 18.17
C ARG A 52 19.15 -2.39 16.72
N ILE A 53 19.86 -3.00 15.76
CA ILE A 53 19.56 -2.91 14.33
C ILE A 53 18.21 -3.56 14.04
N LEU A 54 18.00 -4.79 14.50
CA LEU A 54 16.74 -5.51 14.30
C LEU A 54 15.55 -4.75 14.90
N ALA A 55 15.72 -4.19 16.11
CA ALA A 55 14.70 -3.36 16.73
C ALA A 55 14.44 -2.05 15.96
N ASP A 56 15.44 -1.50 15.26
CA ASP A 56 15.24 -0.33 14.41
C ASP A 56 14.49 -0.67 13.12
N ILE A 57 14.81 -1.81 12.49
CA ILE A 57 14.05 -2.34 11.35
C ILE A 57 12.58 -2.52 11.75
N ASP A 58 12.31 -3.09 12.93
CA ASP A 58 10.95 -3.28 13.44
C ASP A 58 10.24 -1.94 13.68
N ARG A 59 10.94 -0.93 14.19
CA ARG A 59 10.39 0.43 14.31
C ARG A 59 10.09 1.04 12.95
N ARG A 60 10.98 0.91 11.97
CA ARG A 60 10.77 1.44 10.60
C ARG A 60 9.55 0.81 9.93
N ILE A 61 9.33 -0.49 10.16
CA ILE A 61 8.12 -1.20 9.72
C ILE A 61 6.87 -0.65 10.43
N ALA A 62 6.94 -0.44 11.75
CA ALA A 62 5.83 0.12 12.53
C ALA A 62 5.49 1.58 12.14
N ALA A 63 6.49 2.34 11.70
CA ALA A 63 6.38 3.71 11.23
C ALA A 63 5.90 3.83 9.77
N ALA A 64 5.68 2.74 9.03
CA ALA A 64 5.08 2.82 7.71
C ALA A 64 3.76 3.61 7.77
N PRO A 65 3.51 4.63 6.94
CA PRO A 65 2.24 5.35 6.94
C PRO A 65 1.04 4.42 6.68
N SER A 66 -0.15 4.86 7.10
CA SER A 66 -1.37 4.08 6.81
C SER A 66 -1.70 4.12 5.32
N PHE A 67 -2.22 3.01 4.79
CA PHE A 67 -2.69 2.91 3.42
C PHE A 67 -3.88 1.94 3.35
N PRO A 68 -4.88 2.19 2.49
CA PRO A 68 -5.98 1.26 2.24
C PRO A 68 -5.48 -0.18 1.97
N GLY A 69 -5.92 -1.16 2.75
CA GLY A 69 -5.51 -2.56 2.58
C GLY A 69 -4.06 -2.89 2.95
N LEU A 70 -3.35 -2.00 3.65
CA LEU A 70 -2.06 -2.31 4.29
C LEU A 70 -2.28 -2.68 5.76
N ARG A 71 -1.93 -3.93 6.11
CA ARG A 71 -1.94 -4.37 7.51
C ARG A 71 -0.86 -3.62 8.31
N ARG A 72 -1.23 -3.19 9.51
CA ARG A 72 -0.35 -2.50 10.46
C ARG A 72 0.53 -3.49 11.23
N PHE A 73 1.77 -3.08 11.52
CA PHE A 73 2.76 -3.86 12.28
C PHE A 73 3.26 -3.06 13.50
N PRO A 74 2.44 -2.81 14.54
CA PRO A 74 2.82 -1.96 15.67
C PRO A 74 4.07 -2.48 16.42
N GLU A 75 4.28 -3.80 16.44
CA GLU A 75 5.45 -4.46 17.04
C GLU A 75 6.49 -4.92 16.00
N GLY A 76 6.43 -4.39 14.77
CA GLY A 76 7.32 -4.79 13.68
C GLY A 76 7.19 -6.27 13.31
N ARG A 77 8.30 -7.03 13.32
CA ARG A 77 8.31 -8.46 12.94
C ARG A 77 8.06 -9.42 14.10
N GLY A 78 7.72 -8.94 15.30
CA GLY A 78 7.64 -9.73 16.55
C GLY A 78 6.51 -10.76 16.67
N PHE A 79 5.96 -11.29 15.58
CA PHE A 79 4.81 -12.21 15.61
C PHE A 79 5.20 -13.65 15.95
N LYS A 80 4.48 -14.28 16.90
CA LYS A 80 4.67 -15.69 17.29
C LYS A 80 4.29 -16.67 16.18
N GLN A 81 3.28 -16.33 15.38
CA GLN A 81 2.81 -17.14 14.26
C GLN A 81 2.54 -16.21 13.07
N TRP A 82 3.22 -16.48 11.94
CA TRP A 82 3.06 -15.71 10.71
C TRP A 82 2.02 -16.37 9.81
N THR A 83 1.04 -15.60 9.35
CA THR A 83 0.10 -16.01 8.31
C THR A 83 0.61 -15.63 6.91
N GLY A 84 -0.08 -16.12 5.87
CA GLY A 84 0.18 -15.70 4.50
C GLY A 84 -0.02 -14.20 4.29
N ASP A 85 -1.04 -13.62 4.94
CA ASP A 85 -1.35 -12.20 4.81
C ASP A 85 -0.37 -11.31 5.57
N ASP A 86 0.16 -11.79 6.71
CA ASP A 86 1.27 -11.10 7.40
C ASP A 86 2.51 -11.04 6.51
N SER A 87 2.81 -12.15 5.81
CA SER A 87 3.95 -12.20 4.88
C SER A 87 3.76 -11.23 3.71
N LYS A 88 2.57 -11.20 3.11
CA LYS A 88 2.23 -10.25 2.04
C LYS A 88 2.33 -8.80 2.50
N ALA A 89 1.80 -8.47 3.68
CA ALA A 89 1.82 -7.11 4.18
C ALA A 89 3.24 -6.67 4.55
N LEU A 90 4.07 -7.58 5.09
CA LEU A 90 5.48 -7.30 5.35
C LEU A 90 6.24 -7.01 4.05
N MET A 91 6.01 -7.78 2.97
CA MET A 91 6.64 -7.54 1.66
C MET A 91 6.49 -6.08 1.20
N LYS A 92 5.34 -5.47 1.44
CA LYS A 92 5.03 -4.10 1.02
C LYS A 92 5.90 -3.04 1.70
N VAL A 93 6.46 -3.31 2.89
CA VAL A 93 7.15 -2.30 3.73
C VAL A 93 8.58 -2.70 4.13
N TYR A 94 8.98 -3.95 3.89
CA TYR A 94 10.26 -4.49 4.36
C TYR A 94 11.48 -3.87 3.68
N LEU A 95 11.43 -3.70 2.36
CA LEU A 95 12.58 -3.25 1.57
C LEU A 95 13.08 -1.84 2.00
N PRO A 96 12.22 -0.82 2.15
CA PRO A 96 12.63 0.47 2.73
C PRO A 96 13.14 0.35 4.18
N ALA A 97 12.59 -0.56 4.98
CA ALA A 97 12.95 -0.69 6.39
C ALA A 97 14.38 -1.19 6.62
N ILE A 98 14.87 -2.09 5.75
CA ILE A 98 16.23 -2.63 5.85
C ILE A 98 17.30 -1.75 5.19
N ALA A 99 16.90 -0.85 4.29
CA ALA A 99 17.83 0.02 3.56
C ALA A 99 18.67 0.87 4.53
N GLY A 100 20.00 0.85 4.36
CA GLY A 100 20.96 1.53 5.23
C GLY A 100 21.37 0.75 6.49
N HIS A 101 20.72 -0.39 6.80
CA HIS A 101 21.16 -1.32 7.86
C HIS A 101 21.88 -2.55 7.34
N VAL A 102 21.75 -2.85 6.04
CA VAL A 102 22.38 -3.99 5.36
C VAL A 102 23.11 -3.51 4.11
N PRO A 103 24.06 -4.30 3.56
CA PRO A 103 24.73 -3.96 2.31
C PRO A 103 23.75 -3.68 1.18
N ALA A 104 24.10 -2.72 0.33
CA ALA A 104 23.30 -2.34 -0.84
C ALA A 104 22.95 -3.55 -1.74
N GLN A 105 23.88 -4.50 -1.90
CA GLN A 105 23.66 -5.75 -2.65
C GLN A 105 22.50 -6.58 -2.10
N MET A 106 22.33 -6.62 -0.77
CA MET A 106 21.24 -7.34 -0.11
C MET A 106 19.88 -6.68 -0.37
N VAL A 107 19.84 -5.35 -0.38
CA VAL A 107 18.66 -4.57 -0.78
C VAL A 107 18.32 -4.85 -2.24
N ARG A 108 19.30 -4.83 -3.15
CA ARG A 108 19.11 -5.14 -4.56
C ARG A 108 18.63 -6.56 -4.82
N ALA A 109 19.14 -7.54 -4.06
CA ALA A 109 18.67 -8.93 -4.15
C ALA A 109 17.17 -9.02 -3.82
N ILE A 110 16.75 -8.41 -2.71
CA ILE A 110 15.33 -8.42 -2.32
C ILE A 110 14.50 -7.59 -3.30
N SER A 111 14.99 -6.46 -3.80
CA SER A 111 14.33 -5.65 -4.83
C SER A 111 14.11 -6.46 -6.11
N ALA A 112 15.13 -7.15 -6.64
CA ALA A 112 15.01 -7.98 -7.83
C ALA A 112 14.03 -9.15 -7.65
N PHE A 113 14.04 -9.77 -6.46
CA PHE A 113 13.04 -10.78 -6.12
C PHE A 113 11.62 -10.19 -6.02
N MET A 114 11.46 -9.00 -5.46
CA MET A 114 10.18 -8.29 -5.41
C MET A 114 9.67 -7.93 -6.81
N GLU A 115 10.53 -7.50 -7.73
CA GLU A 115 10.15 -7.32 -9.14
C GLU A 115 9.58 -8.60 -9.74
N PHE A 116 10.31 -9.71 -9.63
CA PHE A 116 9.82 -11.01 -10.05
C PHE A 116 8.44 -11.30 -9.45
N CYS A 117 8.29 -11.13 -8.12
CA CYS A 117 7.04 -11.40 -7.41
C CYS A 117 5.85 -10.61 -7.95
N TYR A 118 6.03 -9.33 -8.26
CA TYR A 118 4.94 -8.48 -8.74
C TYR A 118 4.61 -8.77 -10.20
N LEU A 119 5.62 -9.06 -11.04
CA LEU A 119 5.42 -9.47 -12.43
C LEU A 119 4.62 -10.77 -12.55
N VAL A 120 5.01 -11.83 -11.82
CA VAL A 120 4.28 -13.12 -11.86
C VAL A 120 2.91 -13.08 -11.17
N ARG A 121 2.57 -11.94 -10.55
CA ARG A 121 1.27 -11.66 -9.95
C ARG A 121 0.44 -10.69 -10.78
N ARG A 122 0.79 -10.45 -12.04
CA ARG A 122 -0.09 -9.76 -13.00
C ARG A 122 -1.19 -10.70 -13.47
N ASN A 123 -2.35 -10.14 -13.81
CA ASN A 123 -3.47 -10.93 -14.33
C ASN A 123 -3.34 -11.21 -15.83
N VAL A 124 -2.62 -10.34 -16.53
CA VAL A 124 -2.23 -10.49 -17.93
C VAL A 124 -0.72 -10.46 -17.96
N ILE A 125 -0.11 -11.44 -18.63
CA ILE A 125 1.34 -11.57 -18.78
C ILE A 125 1.61 -11.64 -20.27
N THR A 126 2.28 -10.63 -20.79
CA THR A 126 2.69 -10.50 -22.19
C THR A 126 4.07 -11.13 -22.43
N GLU A 127 4.52 -11.17 -23.68
CA GLU A 127 5.87 -11.62 -24.02
C GLU A 127 6.95 -10.72 -23.40
N ASP A 128 6.71 -9.41 -23.34
CA ASP A 128 7.60 -8.46 -22.67
C ASP A 128 7.66 -8.70 -21.16
N ASP A 129 6.52 -9.06 -20.54
CA ASP A 129 6.48 -9.43 -19.13
C ASP A 129 7.27 -10.72 -18.86
N ILE A 130 7.21 -11.71 -19.76
CA ILE A 130 8.03 -12.93 -19.66
C ILE A 130 9.52 -12.60 -19.66
N LEU A 131 9.96 -11.74 -20.58
CA LEU A 131 11.35 -11.27 -20.61
C LEU A 131 11.72 -10.52 -19.32
N ALA A 132 10.82 -9.68 -18.79
CA ALA A 132 11.02 -9.00 -17.52
C ALA A 132 11.13 -9.96 -16.33
N ILE A 133 10.32 -11.03 -16.31
CA ILE A 133 10.35 -12.09 -15.28
C ILE A 133 11.73 -12.79 -15.29
N ASP A 134 12.18 -13.24 -16.46
CA ASP A 134 13.47 -13.92 -16.59
C ASP A 134 14.64 -13.00 -16.17
N ASN A 135 14.60 -11.73 -16.59
CA ASN A 135 15.59 -10.73 -16.20
C ASN A 135 15.59 -10.48 -14.68
N ALA A 136 14.42 -10.42 -14.04
CA ALA A 136 14.31 -10.25 -12.59
C ALA A 136 14.88 -11.46 -11.84
N VAL A 137 14.63 -12.69 -12.29
CA VAL A 137 15.20 -13.91 -11.71
C VAL A 137 16.72 -13.96 -11.89
N ALA A 138 17.23 -13.62 -13.08
CA ALA A 138 18.66 -13.57 -13.36
C ALA A 138 19.36 -12.53 -12.45
N LYS A 139 18.80 -11.32 -12.35
CA LYS A 139 19.31 -10.28 -11.45
C LYS A 139 19.27 -10.72 -9.99
N PHE A 140 18.18 -11.34 -9.55
CA PHE A 140 18.09 -11.91 -8.20
C PHE A 140 19.20 -12.92 -7.93
N HIS A 141 19.48 -13.83 -8.86
CA HIS A 141 20.53 -14.84 -8.69
C HIS A 141 21.93 -14.23 -8.59
N ILE A 142 22.21 -13.17 -9.35
CA ILE A 142 23.48 -12.43 -9.27
C ILE A 142 23.60 -11.74 -7.91
N GLU A 143 22.60 -10.97 -7.50
CA GLU A 143 22.66 -10.18 -6.27
C GLU A 143 22.58 -11.06 -5.01
N ARG A 144 21.92 -12.22 -5.09
CA ARG A 144 21.73 -13.17 -3.96
C ARG A 144 23.06 -13.71 -3.42
N SER A 145 24.17 -13.67 -4.17
CA SER A 145 25.47 -14.13 -3.67
C SER A 145 25.94 -13.42 -2.39
N ILE A 146 25.38 -12.24 -2.08
CA ILE A 146 25.60 -11.57 -0.79
C ILE A 146 25.21 -12.40 0.43
N PHE A 147 24.39 -13.44 0.25
CA PHE A 147 23.97 -14.34 1.33
C PHE A 147 24.88 -15.56 1.50
N ASP A 148 26.00 -15.67 0.77
CA ASP A 148 26.88 -16.85 0.82
C ASP A 148 27.42 -17.13 2.23
N ASP A 149 27.75 -16.09 3.01
CA ASP A 149 28.29 -16.25 4.38
C ASP A 149 27.26 -16.80 5.38
N VAL A 150 25.99 -16.40 5.22
CA VAL A 150 24.88 -16.90 6.06
C VAL A 150 24.26 -18.18 5.49
N ARG A 151 24.74 -18.61 4.31
CA ARG A 151 24.22 -19.76 3.59
C ARG A 151 25.37 -20.50 2.88
N PRO A 152 26.25 -21.17 3.64
CA PRO A 152 27.40 -21.87 3.08
C PRO A 152 27.00 -23.09 2.22
N ASP A 153 25.82 -23.67 2.45
CA ASP A 153 25.41 -24.95 1.84
C ASP A 153 24.83 -24.85 0.39
N GLY A 154 24.94 -23.72 -0.29
CA GLY A 154 24.52 -23.60 -1.71
C GLY A 154 22.99 -23.56 -1.99
N TYR A 155 22.55 -22.92 -3.09
CA TYR A 155 21.16 -22.45 -3.37
C TYR A 155 20.16 -23.54 -3.78
N SER A 156 20.44 -24.77 -3.38
CA SER A 156 19.63 -25.98 -3.63
C SER A 156 18.36 -26.04 -2.76
N LEU A 157 17.60 -24.95 -2.74
CA LEU A 157 16.38 -24.81 -1.97
C LEU A 157 15.17 -24.93 -2.91
N PRO A 158 14.30 -25.95 -2.77
CA PRO A 158 13.23 -26.20 -3.72
C PRO A 158 12.36 -24.98 -4.02
N ARG A 159 12.05 -24.17 -2.99
CA ARG A 159 11.22 -22.96 -3.15
C ARG A 159 11.92 -21.86 -3.97
N GLN A 160 13.23 -21.66 -3.81
CA GLN A 160 13.98 -20.72 -4.64
C GLN A 160 14.31 -21.27 -6.02
N HIS A 161 14.51 -22.58 -6.14
CA HIS A 161 14.70 -23.21 -7.44
C HIS A 161 13.44 -23.12 -8.30
N SER A 162 12.24 -23.10 -7.70
CA SER A 162 10.99 -22.97 -8.45
C SER A 162 10.92 -21.73 -9.34
N LEU A 163 11.63 -20.63 -9.00
CA LEU A 163 11.58 -19.35 -9.70
C LEU A 163 11.94 -19.48 -11.19
N VAL A 164 12.92 -20.32 -11.54
CA VAL A 164 13.35 -20.47 -12.95
C VAL A 164 12.33 -21.22 -13.81
N HIS A 165 11.35 -21.87 -13.19
CA HIS A 165 10.30 -22.61 -13.88
C HIS A 165 9.05 -21.76 -14.10
N TYR A 166 8.95 -20.56 -13.51
CA TYR A 166 7.74 -19.75 -13.61
C TYR A 166 7.39 -19.38 -15.05
N THR A 167 8.37 -19.02 -15.87
CA THR A 167 8.15 -18.69 -17.29
C THR A 167 7.50 -19.85 -18.05
N PHE A 168 8.07 -21.05 -17.93
CA PHE A 168 7.50 -22.27 -18.51
C PHE A 168 6.09 -22.55 -17.96
N LEU A 169 5.92 -22.47 -16.65
CA LEU A 169 4.63 -22.72 -16.00
C LEU A 169 3.55 -21.70 -16.39
N ILE A 170 3.91 -20.45 -16.64
CA ILE A 170 2.99 -19.41 -17.12
C ILE A 170 2.55 -19.74 -18.55
N GLN A 171 3.44 -20.24 -19.39
CA GLN A 171 3.10 -20.64 -20.77
C GLN A 171 2.16 -21.86 -20.80
N GLU A 172 2.39 -22.83 -19.91
CA GLU A 172 1.58 -24.06 -19.85
C GLU A 172 0.21 -23.83 -19.17
N PHE A 173 0.16 -23.02 -18.10
CA PHE A 173 -1.01 -22.92 -17.24
C PHE A 173 -1.68 -21.54 -17.23
N GLY A 174 -1.05 -20.51 -17.79
CA GLY A 174 -1.52 -19.13 -17.74
C GLY A 174 -1.08 -18.37 -16.48
N ALA A 175 -1.71 -17.22 -16.24
CA ALA A 175 -1.34 -16.31 -15.15
C ALA A 175 -1.46 -16.98 -13.75
N PRO A 176 -0.41 -16.95 -12.91
CA PRO A 176 -0.38 -17.69 -11.65
C PRO A 176 -1.40 -17.23 -10.59
N ASN A 177 -1.86 -15.97 -10.67
CA ASN A 177 -2.86 -15.45 -9.73
C ASN A 177 -4.10 -16.33 -9.64
N GLY A 178 -4.59 -16.84 -10.78
CA GLY A 178 -5.78 -17.70 -10.85
C GLY A 178 -5.57 -19.15 -10.38
N LEU A 179 -4.33 -19.55 -10.08
CA LEU A 179 -3.94 -20.94 -9.78
C LEU A 179 -3.33 -21.11 -8.39
N CYS A 180 -3.20 -20.02 -7.63
CA CYS A 180 -2.52 -20.03 -6.35
C CYS A 180 -3.35 -20.70 -5.24
N SER A 181 -2.67 -21.41 -4.33
CA SER A 181 -3.29 -22.02 -3.15
C SER A 181 -3.97 -21.03 -2.21
N SER A 182 -3.73 -19.72 -2.37
CA SER A 182 -4.47 -18.69 -1.64
C SER A 182 -5.97 -18.79 -1.87
N ILE A 183 -6.41 -19.19 -3.07
CA ILE A 183 -7.83 -19.33 -3.40
C ILE A 183 -8.49 -20.40 -2.52
N THR A 184 -7.83 -21.54 -2.34
CA THR A 184 -8.32 -22.62 -1.48
C THR A 184 -8.14 -22.27 0.00
N GLU A 185 -7.00 -21.70 0.42
CA GLU A 185 -6.75 -21.27 1.81
C GLU A 185 -7.79 -20.24 2.29
N SER A 186 -8.15 -19.25 1.47
CA SER A 186 -9.20 -18.27 1.79
C SER A 186 -10.58 -18.91 1.97
N LYS A 187 -10.95 -19.89 1.14
CA LYS A 187 -12.20 -20.65 1.31
C LYS A 187 -12.17 -21.53 2.56
N HIS A 188 -11.02 -22.14 2.87
CA HIS A 188 -10.83 -22.89 4.11
C HIS A 188 -11.00 -22.01 5.34
N ILE A 189 -10.43 -20.81 5.36
CA ILE A 189 -10.61 -19.83 6.46
C ILE A 189 -12.09 -19.49 6.65
N LYS A 190 -12.82 -19.17 5.56
CA LYS A 190 -14.25 -18.84 5.64
C LYS A 190 -15.08 -20.01 6.20
N ALA A 191 -14.80 -21.23 5.77
CA ALA A 191 -15.47 -22.42 6.28
C ALA A 191 -15.16 -22.70 7.76
N MET A 192 -13.90 -22.50 8.18
CA MET A 192 -13.47 -22.63 9.57
C MET A 192 -14.11 -21.55 10.46
N LEU A 193 -14.13 -20.29 10.04
CA LEU A 193 -14.74 -19.18 10.79
C LEU A 193 -16.23 -19.39 11.02
N VAL A 194 -16.97 -19.87 10.01
CA VAL A 194 -18.39 -20.22 10.16
C VAL A 194 -18.57 -21.38 11.15
N THR A 195 -17.66 -22.35 11.14
CA THR A 195 -17.68 -23.47 12.09
C THR A 195 -17.44 -23.00 13.51
N ASN A 196 -16.41 -22.17 13.73
CA ASN A 196 -16.10 -21.58 15.03
C ASN A 196 -17.25 -20.71 15.55
N GLN A 197 -17.81 -19.84 14.70
CA GLN A 197 -18.97 -19.02 15.07
C GLN A 197 -20.19 -19.88 15.46
N ARG A 198 -20.42 -21.00 14.77
CA ARG A 198 -21.49 -21.96 15.13
C ARG A 198 -21.21 -22.65 16.45
N LEU A 199 -19.95 -23.03 16.71
CA LEU A 199 -19.53 -23.61 17.99
C LEU A 199 -19.70 -22.61 19.15
N ASP A 200 -19.34 -21.34 18.95
CA ASP A 200 -19.53 -20.28 19.95
C ASP A 200 -21.02 -20.04 20.24
N LYS A 201 -21.85 -19.97 19.20
CA LYS A 201 -23.31 -19.86 19.35
C LYS A 201 -23.91 -21.07 20.05
N LEU A 202 -23.42 -22.28 19.76
CA LEU A 202 -23.83 -23.50 20.46
C LEU A 202 -23.39 -23.49 21.94
N ALA A 203 -22.18 -23.02 22.23
CA ALA A 203 -21.69 -22.88 23.60
C ALA A 203 -22.53 -21.86 24.39
N ALA A 204 -22.81 -20.69 23.80
CA ALA A 204 -23.67 -19.67 24.40
C ALA A 204 -25.11 -20.16 24.61
N ALA A 205 -25.70 -20.84 23.62
CA ALA A 205 -27.04 -21.43 23.74
C ALA A 205 -27.08 -22.52 24.82
N ARG A 206 -26.01 -23.31 24.96
CA ARG A 206 -25.91 -24.34 26.01
C ARG A 206 -25.91 -23.72 27.40
N VAL A 207 -25.18 -22.61 27.60
CA VAL A 207 -25.20 -21.84 28.86
C VAL A 207 -26.60 -21.29 29.15
N ASP A 208 -27.27 -20.69 28.17
CA ASP A 208 -28.63 -20.16 28.33
C ASP A 208 -29.66 -21.26 28.66
N PHE A 209 -29.60 -22.40 27.96
CA PHE A 209 -30.52 -23.52 28.21
C PHE A 209 -30.25 -24.20 29.56
N GLN A 210 -29.00 -24.27 30.00
CA GLN A 210 -28.66 -24.74 31.34
C GLN A 210 -29.19 -23.78 32.42
N ALA A 211 -29.08 -22.46 32.23
CA ALA A 211 -29.63 -21.47 33.15
C ALA A 211 -31.16 -21.55 33.27
N ARG A 212 -31.84 -21.98 32.20
CA ARG A 212 -33.30 -22.20 32.16
C ARG A 212 -33.73 -23.59 32.66
N GLY A 213 -32.80 -24.42 33.14
CA GLY A 213 -33.08 -25.78 33.59
C GLY A 213 -33.50 -26.74 32.46
N MET A 214 -33.22 -26.39 31.21
CA MET A 214 -33.58 -27.17 30.01
C MET A 214 -32.51 -28.22 29.64
N LEU A 215 -31.36 -28.23 30.32
CA LEU A 215 -30.27 -29.20 30.12
C LEU A 215 -29.86 -29.81 31.46
N ASP A 216 -29.84 -31.14 31.53
CA ASP A 216 -29.47 -31.92 32.71
C ASP A 216 -27.97 -31.81 33.03
N GLN A 217 -27.61 -31.52 34.29
CA GLN A 217 -26.24 -31.20 34.75
C GLN A 217 -25.22 -32.36 34.71
N ARG A 218 -25.46 -33.45 33.98
CA ARG A 218 -24.69 -34.71 34.16
C ARG A 218 -23.40 -34.84 33.33
N PHE A 219 -23.02 -33.87 32.52
CA PHE A 219 -21.73 -33.89 31.82
C PHE A 219 -21.07 -32.52 31.81
N GLY A 220 -20.12 -32.31 32.73
CA GLY A 220 -19.23 -31.15 32.75
C GLY A 220 -18.29 -31.13 31.52
N PRO A 221 -17.90 -29.94 31.02
CA PRO A 221 -17.08 -29.82 29.81
C PRO A 221 -15.59 -30.13 30.09
N PRO A 222 -14.80 -30.47 29.07
CA PRO A 222 -13.35 -30.25 29.08
C PRO A 222 -13.08 -28.74 29.11
N ASP A 223 -12.12 -28.30 29.93
CA ASP A 223 -11.67 -26.92 29.97
C ASP A 223 -11.15 -26.47 28.60
N PHE A 224 -11.88 -25.57 27.93
CA PHE A 224 -11.34 -24.81 26.82
C PHE A 224 -10.75 -23.51 27.39
N PRO A 225 -9.47 -23.18 27.07
CA PRO A 225 -8.88 -21.93 27.49
C PRO A 225 -9.71 -20.76 26.96
N PRO A 226 -9.80 -19.64 27.72
CA PRO A 226 -10.51 -18.46 27.26
C PRO A 226 -9.91 -18.00 25.93
N ALA A 227 -10.80 -17.64 25.00
CA ALA A 227 -10.42 -17.05 23.73
C ALA A 227 -9.44 -15.90 24.00
N ALA A 228 -8.27 -15.95 23.37
CA ALA A 228 -7.49 -14.74 23.19
C ALA A 228 -8.45 -13.72 22.54
N ASN A 229 -8.56 -12.53 23.14
CA ASN A 229 -9.16 -11.39 22.47
C ASN A 229 -8.32 -11.12 21.23
N ASN A 230 -8.63 -11.82 20.13
CA ASN A 230 -8.32 -11.34 18.81
C ASN A 230 -9.10 -10.04 18.72
N VAL A 231 -8.37 -8.92 18.89
CA VAL A 231 -8.81 -7.64 18.39
C VAL A 231 -9.22 -7.92 16.95
N GLN A 232 -10.53 -7.96 16.72
CA GLN A 232 -11.05 -7.97 15.38
C GLN A 232 -10.54 -6.68 14.77
N ASP A 233 -9.56 -6.79 13.88
CA ASP A 233 -9.28 -5.79 12.88
C ASP A 233 -10.64 -5.57 12.20
N GLU A 234 -11.35 -4.50 12.56
CA GLU A 234 -12.57 -4.12 11.87
C GLU A 234 -12.17 -3.92 10.41
N GLU A 235 -12.56 -4.86 9.53
CA GLU A 235 -12.34 -4.75 8.09
C GLU A 235 -12.96 -3.44 7.61
N ASP A 236 -12.12 -2.42 7.42
CA ASP A 236 -12.52 -1.14 6.87
C ASP A 236 -12.97 -1.34 5.41
N ASP A 237 -14.10 -0.72 5.02
CA ASP A 237 -14.50 -0.56 3.62
C ASP A 237 -13.61 0.52 2.96
N ASP A 238 -12.31 0.20 2.93
CA ASP A 238 -11.20 1.00 2.43
C ASP A 238 -11.06 0.91 0.91
N GLY A 239 -11.66 -0.11 0.31
CA GLY A 239 -11.70 -0.33 -1.11
C GLY A 239 -12.29 -1.67 -1.48
N GLY A 240 -12.65 -1.84 -2.75
CA GLY A 240 -13.29 -3.06 -3.22
C GLY A 240 -13.63 -3.05 -4.70
N ALA A 241 -14.00 -4.23 -5.22
CA ALA A 241 -14.47 -4.39 -6.58
C ALA A 241 -15.76 -3.56 -6.82
N VAL A 242 -15.85 -2.95 -7.99
CA VAL A 242 -17.02 -2.19 -8.44
C VAL A 242 -17.47 -2.74 -9.79
N ASP A 243 -18.77 -2.95 -9.93
CA ASP A 243 -19.40 -3.27 -11.21
C ASP A 243 -19.66 -1.98 -11.99
N GLY A 244 -19.08 -1.84 -13.19
CA GLY A 244 -19.27 -0.68 -14.05
C GLY A 244 -18.25 -0.59 -15.19
N ASP A 245 -18.55 0.27 -16.16
CA ASP A 245 -17.67 0.65 -17.28
C ASP A 245 -17.53 2.18 -17.19
N ILE A 246 -16.73 2.65 -16.23
CA ILE A 246 -16.51 4.09 -15.95
C ILE A 246 -15.04 4.38 -16.28
N ASP A 247 -14.75 5.51 -16.92
CA ASP A 247 -13.38 6.01 -17.00
C ASP A 247 -12.86 6.32 -15.58
N SER A 248 -11.56 6.18 -15.33
CA SER A 248 -11.01 6.41 -13.98
C SER A 248 -11.39 7.81 -13.46
N GLU A 249 -11.97 7.89 -12.27
CA GLU A 249 -12.48 9.15 -11.70
C GLU A 249 -12.24 9.21 -10.18
N VAL A 250 -12.07 10.42 -9.64
CA VAL A 250 -12.04 10.65 -8.20
C VAL A 250 -13.18 11.56 -7.75
N ILE A 251 -14.05 11.00 -6.91
CA ILE A 251 -15.29 11.65 -6.47
C ILE A 251 -15.27 12.00 -4.99
N LEU A 252 -15.75 13.19 -4.63
CA LEU A 252 -15.90 13.59 -3.23
C LEU A 252 -16.89 12.67 -2.48
N ALA A 253 -16.69 12.51 -1.17
CA ALA A 253 -17.68 11.87 -0.32
C ALA A 253 -19.05 12.56 -0.44
N GLN A 254 -20.13 11.78 -0.31
CA GLN A 254 -21.49 12.33 -0.44
C GLN A 254 -21.85 13.35 0.64
N ILE A 255 -21.29 13.21 1.84
CA ILE A 255 -21.67 14.03 3.00
C ILE A 255 -20.51 14.98 3.34
N PRO A 256 -20.71 16.31 3.25
CA PRO A 256 -19.72 17.28 3.71
C PRO A 256 -19.65 17.29 5.24
N ILE A 257 -18.51 17.74 5.75
CA ILE A 257 -18.32 18.00 7.19
C ILE A 257 -19.27 19.15 7.60
N ARG A 258 -20.01 18.93 8.68
CA ARG A 258 -21.00 19.89 9.19
C ARG A 258 -20.33 20.93 10.08
N ASN A 259 -20.99 22.09 10.22
CA ASN A 259 -20.59 23.17 11.14
C ASN A 259 -19.25 23.85 10.82
N LEU A 260 -18.81 23.78 9.57
CA LEU A 260 -17.65 24.53 9.09
C LEU A 260 -18.07 25.83 8.38
N PRO A 261 -17.21 26.86 8.36
CA PRO A 261 -17.46 28.08 7.60
C PRO A 261 -17.68 27.78 6.11
N LEU A 262 -18.64 28.49 5.51
CA LEU A 262 -18.99 28.35 4.08
C LEU A 262 -18.38 29.43 3.19
N THR A 263 -17.76 30.45 3.78
CA THR A 263 -16.98 31.47 3.07
C THR A 263 -15.52 31.08 3.05
N VAL A 264 -14.79 31.47 2.01
CA VAL A 264 -13.37 31.12 1.86
C VAL A 264 -12.55 31.78 2.95
N GLU A 265 -12.85 33.03 3.29
CA GLU A 265 -12.21 33.80 4.35
C GLU A 265 -12.53 33.23 5.74
N GLY A 266 -13.75 32.75 5.94
CA GLY A 266 -14.12 32.09 7.20
C GLY A 266 -13.36 30.77 7.36
N LEU A 267 -13.24 30.02 6.27
CA LEU A 267 -12.55 28.73 6.28
C LEU A 267 -11.03 28.92 6.42
N SER A 268 -10.45 29.95 5.81
CA SER A 268 -9.02 30.25 5.92
C SER A 268 -8.59 30.52 7.37
N VAL A 269 -9.44 31.23 8.13
CA VAL A 269 -9.22 31.45 9.56
C VAL A 269 -9.42 30.16 10.36
N HIS A 270 -10.44 29.36 10.02
CA HIS A 270 -10.73 28.12 10.75
C HIS A 270 -9.65 27.05 10.59
N LEU A 271 -9.08 26.92 9.39
CA LEU A 271 -8.04 25.94 9.08
C LEU A 271 -6.62 26.45 9.39
N ASP A 272 -6.47 27.69 9.82
CA ASP A 272 -5.17 28.37 9.99
C ASP A 272 -4.34 28.40 8.70
N ILE A 273 -4.98 28.75 7.59
CA ILE A 273 -4.36 28.87 6.26
C ILE A 273 -4.65 30.26 5.68
N PRO A 274 -3.92 31.31 6.11
CA PRO A 274 -4.23 32.70 5.77
C PRO A 274 -4.26 32.99 4.27
N HIS A 275 -3.48 32.25 3.48
CA HIS A 275 -3.36 32.42 2.03
C HIS A 275 -4.37 31.58 1.22
N LEU A 276 -5.25 30.82 1.87
CA LEU A 276 -6.30 30.04 1.20
C LEU A 276 -7.15 30.86 0.21
N PRO A 277 -7.56 32.11 0.49
CA PRO A 277 -8.27 32.92 -0.49
C PRO A 277 -7.48 33.14 -1.78
N ASN A 278 -6.16 33.32 -1.69
CA ASN A 278 -5.30 33.51 -2.86
C ASN A 278 -5.20 32.22 -3.68
N LEU A 279 -5.06 31.07 -3.02
CA LEU A 279 -5.07 29.76 -3.68
C LEU A 279 -6.38 29.50 -4.42
N VAL A 280 -7.53 29.80 -3.79
CA VAL A 280 -8.85 29.65 -4.44
C VAL A 280 -8.97 30.57 -5.66
N ARG A 281 -8.49 31.81 -5.57
CA ARG A 281 -8.54 32.76 -6.69
C ARG A 281 -7.69 32.30 -7.87
N ARG A 282 -6.47 31.83 -7.60
CA ARG A 282 -5.54 31.27 -8.60
C ARG A 282 -6.11 30.01 -9.26
N PHE A 283 -6.62 29.08 -8.46
CA PHE A 283 -7.33 27.91 -8.98
C PHE A 283 -8.51 28.29 -9.86
N LEU A 284 -9.38 29.21 -9.43
CA LEU A 284 -10.50 29.67 -10.26
C LEU A 284 -10.04 30.36 -11.53
N HIS A 285 -8.89 31.05 -11.53
CA HIS A 285 -8.31 31.62 -12.74
C HIS A 285 -7.95 30.51 -13.74
N GLU A 286 -7.23 29.48 -13.30
CA GLU A 286 -6.89 28.30 -14.11
C GLU A 286 -8.13 27.62 -14.72
N GLN A 287 -9.19 27.47 -13.93
CA GLN A 287 -10.39 26.75 -14.36
C GLN A 287 -11.31 27.57 -15.29
N LEU A 288 -11.24 28.90 -15.23
CA LEU A 288 -12.16 29.79 -15.96
C LEU A 288 -11.52 30.46 -17.18
N VAL A 289 -10.20 30.61 -17.17
CA VAL A 289 -9.41 31.20 -18.25
C VAL A 289 -8.63 30.07 -18.90
N GLN A 290 -8.64 29.97 -20.23
CA GLN A 290 -7.68 29.13 -20.93
C GLN A 290 -6.30 29.77 -20.74
N VAL A 291 -5.58 29.36 -19.70
CA VAL A 291 -4.23 29.85 -19.42
C VAL A 291 -3.26 29.16 -20.39
N ASP A 292 -2.27 29.91 -20.86
CA ASP A 292 -1.14 29.35 -21.60
C ASP A 292 -0.37 28.40 -20.68
N ALA A 293 -0.03 27.19 -21.14
CA ALA A 293 0.55 26.13 -20.30
C ALA A 293 1.93 26.49 -19.69
N ASP A 294 2.55 27.58 -20.16
CA ASP A 294 3.91 27.99 -19.80
C ASP A 294 4.01 28.90 -18.56
N ILE A 295 2.88 29.29 -17.93
CA ILE A 295 2.88 30.14 -16.73
C ILE A 295 2.55 29.31 -15.49
N GLU A 296 3.48 29.25 -14.53
CA GLU A 296 3.20 28.65 -13.23
C GLU A 296 2.09 29.40 -12.50
N LEU A 297 1.15 28.66 -11.91
CA LEU A 297 -0.04 29.25 -11.31
C LEU A 297 0.30 30.22 -10.15
N ASP A 298 1.44 30.00 -9.50
CA ASP A 298 1.93 30.86 -8.42
C ASP A 298 2.51 32.19 -8.88
N ASP A 299 2.81 32.33 -10.17
CA ASP A 299 3.28 33.58 -10.78
C ASP A 299 2.12 34.44 -11.31
N VAL A 300 0.90 33.90 -11.37
CA VAL A 300 -0.29 34.64 -11.81
C VAL A 300 -0.58 35.79 -10.81
N PRO A 301 -0.58 37.05 -11.28
CA PRO A 301 -0.91 38.20 -10.44
C PRO A 301 -2.33 38.10 -9.88
N LEU A 302 -2.49 38.35 -8.59
CA LEU A 302 -3.82 38.35 -7.95
C LEU A 302 -4.75 39.44 -8.50
N SER A 303 -4.27 40.41 -9.27
CA SER A 303 -5.12 41.37 -10.00
C SER A 303 -5.93 40.69 -11.10
N ASP A 304 -5.39 39.62 -11.67
CA ASP A 304 -5.91 38.97 -12.87
C ASP A 304 -6.87 37.84 -12.48
N CYS A 305 -6.74 37.34 -11.24
CA CYS A 305 -7.60 36.30 -10.72
C CYS A 305 -9.03 36.80 -10.36
N PRO A 306 -10.07 35.95 -10.53
CA PRO A 306 -11.44 36.26 -10.15
C PRO A 306 -11.56 36.75 -8.70
N VAL A 307 -12.43 37.73 -8.45
CA VAL A 307 -12.73 38.20 -7.09
C VAL A 307 -13.69 37.23 -6.41
N LEU A 308 -13.39 36.89 -5.16
CA LEU A 308 -14.30 36.08 -4.33
C LEU A 308 -15.50 36.94 -3.94
N THR A 309 -16.68 36.56 -4.45
CA THR A 309 -17.94 37.24 -4.14
C THR A 309 -18.77 36.42 -3.15
N ASN A 310 -19.83 37.02 -2.61
CA ASN A 310 -20.75 36.35 -1.68
C ASN A 310 -21.42 35.08 -2.25
N THR A 311 -21.41 34.90 -3.58
CA THR A 311 -21.92 33.70 -4.26
C THR A 311 -20.92 32.55 -4.23
N THR A 312 -19.63 32.84 -4.01
CA THR A 312 -18.56 31.86 -3.85
C THR A 312 -18.73 31.17 -2.50
N LYS A 313 -18.96 29.86 -2.53
CA LYS A 313 -19.14 29.03 -1.33
C LYS A 313 -18.20 27.85 -1.36
N ILE A 314 -17.67 27.49 -0.21
CA ILE A 314 -16.80 26.33 -0.04
C ILE A 314 -17.43 25.35 0.96
N ARG A 315 -17.32 24.05 0.68
CA ARG A 315 -17.77 22.97 1.57
C ARG A 315 -16.66 21.94 1.68
N VAL A 316 -16.30 21.56 2.89
CA VAL A 316 -15.23 20.58 3.16
C VAL A 316 -15.80 19.17 3.27
N PHE A 317 -15.05 18.19 2.80
CA PHE A 317 -15.40 16.78 2.81
C PHE A 317 -14.30 15.97 3.52
N PRO A 318 -14.66 14.87 4.21
CA PRO A 318 -13.68 14.07 4.95
C PRO A 318 -12.82 13.15 4.05
N SER A 319 -13.29 12.87 2.84
CA SER A 319 -12.63 11.92 1.93
C SER A 319 -13.07 12.13 0.49
N ALA A 320 -12.30 11.56 -0.42
CA ALA A 320 -12.69 11.26 -1.79
C ALA A 320 -12.56 9.75 -2.04
N VAL A 321 -13.18 9.25 -3.11
CA VAL A 321 -13.08 7.87 -3.56
C VAL A 321 -12.51 7.88 -4.97
N ALA A 322 -11.34 7.28 -5.14
CA ALA A 322 -10.78 7.01 -6.46
C ALA A 322 -11.37 5.70 -6.98
N ILE A 323 -11.79 5.68 -8.24
CA ILE A 323 -12.28 4.50 -8.93
C ILE A 323 -11.40 4.33 -10.17
N TYR A 324 -10.73 3.19 -10.30
CA TYR A 324 -9.79 2.92 -11.39
C TYR A 324 -9.86 1.46 -11.83
N TYR A 325 -9.43 1.18 -13.05
CA TYR A 325 -9.33 -0.20 -13.53
C TYR A 325 -8.19 -0.91 -12.81
N ALA A 326 -8.52 -1.92 -12.01
CA ALA A 326 -7.53 -2.79 -11.38
C ALA A 326 -8.04 -4.23 -11.47
N PRO A 327 -7.73 -4.91 -12.59
CA PRO A 327 -8.03 -6.32 -12.73
C PRO A 327 -7.53 -7.09 -11.51
N SER A 328 -8.33 -8.00 -10.99
CA SER A 328 -7.99 -8.81 -9.81
C SER A 328 -8.94 -9.98 -9.68
N ASP A 329 -8.61 -10.98 -8.86
CA ASP A 329 -9.53 -12.08 -8.56
C ASP A 329 -10.87 -11.59 -7.99
N LEU A 330 -10.87 -10.46 -7.27
CA LEU A 330 -12.06 -9.85 -6.69
C LEU A 330 -12.91 -9.08 -7.71
N SER A 331 -12.26 -8.42 -8.68
CA SER A 331 -12.92 -7.49 -9.61
C SER A 331 -13.12 -8.09 -11.01
N GLY A 332 -12.45 -9.20 -11.32
CA GLY A 332 -12.42 -9.80 -12.65
C GLY A 332 -11.44 -9.11 -13.60
N THR A 333 -11.37 -9.59 -14.86
CA THR A 333 -10.44 -9.09 -15.89
C THR A 333 -10.78 -7.71 -16.44
N ARG A 334 -12.00 -7.22 -16.19
CA ARG A 334 -12.45 -5.84 -16.49
C ARG A 334 -12.92 -5.12 -15.23
N GLY A 335 -12.41 -5.57 -14.09
CA GLY A 335 -12.86 -5.09 -12.79
C GLY A 335 -12.35 -3.71 -12.45
N MET A 336 -13.26 -2.84 -12.02
CA MET A 336 -12.89 -1.59 -11.39
C MET A 336 -12.66 -1.81 -9.89
N PHE A 337 -11.74 -1.06 -9.32
CA PHE A 337 -11.49 -1.02 -7.89
C PHE A 337 -11.72 0.40 -7.38
N ARG A 338 -12.41 0.50 -6.24
CA ARG A 338 -12.53 1.77 -5.51
C ARG A 338 -11.54 1.82 -4.35
N GLU A 339 -10.99 2.99 -4.08
CA GLU A 339 -10.09 3.24 -2.96
C GLU A 339 -10.48 4.56 -2.28
N ARG A 340 -10.59 4.56 -0.96
CA ARG A 340 -10.93 5.78 -0.21
C ARG A 340 -9.68 6.55 0.24
N ILE A 341 -9.57 7.79 -0.23
CA ILE A 341 -8.51 8.75 0.14
C ILE A 341 -9.07 9.69 1.20
N ARG A 342 -8.37 9.87 2.32
CA ARG A 342 -8.84 10.64 3.48
C ARG A 342 -8.02 11.90 3.75
N ALA A 343 -8.72 12.91 4.26
CA ALA A 343 -8.15 14.14 4.78
C ALA A 343 -8.99 14.58 5.98
N VAL A 344 -8.66 14.07 7.17
CA VAL A 344 -9.41 14.26 8.42
C VAL A 344 -8.51 14.50 9.62
N ASP A 345 -8.95 15.35 10.54
CA ASP A 345 -8.22 15.67 11.78
C ASP A 345 -8.28 14.54 12.83
N SER A 346 -9.22 13.60 12.69
CA SER A 346 -9.27 12.38 13.51
C SER A 346 -9.93 11.24 12.74
N TRP A 347 -9.30 10.07 12.77
CA TRP A 347 -9.84 8.84 12.18
C TRP A 347 -10.05 7.77 13.26
N ARG A 348 -11.25 7.20 13.37
CA ARG A 348 -11.61 6.16 14.37
C ARG A 348 -11.26 6.55 15.82
N ARG A 349 -11.46 7.83 16.18
CA ARG A 349 -11.03 8.43 17.47
C ARG A 349 -9.53 8.36 17.73
N GLY A 350 -8.75 8.10 16.68
CA GLY A 350 -7.30 8.12 16.67
C GLY A 350 -6.77 9.41 16.04
N PRO A 351 -5.49 9.40 15.62
CA PRO A 351 -4.82 10.57 15.08
C PRO A 351 -5.40 11.02 13.74
N ALA A 352 -4.97 12.21 13.30
CA ALA A 352 -5.30 12.75 11.99
C ALA A 352 -4.80 11.81 10.87
N ARG A 353 -5.52 11.81 9.75
CA ARG A 353 -5.18 11.03 8.57
C ARG A 353 -5.30 11.89 7.31
N HIS A 354 -4.14 12.12 6.70
CA HIS A 354 -3.95 12.89 5.48
C HIS A 354 -3.18 12.01 4.50
N ASP A 355 -3.93 11.35 3.62
CA ASP A 355 -3.40 10.37 2.68
C ASP A 355 -2.63 11.08 1.54
N CYS A 356 -1.66 10.38 0.95
CA CYS A 356 -0.96 10.86 -0.24
C CYS A 356 -1.66 10.35 -1.50
N VAL A 357 -1.47 11.06 -2.62
CA VAL A 357 -2.09 10.76 -3.92
C VAL A 357 -1.07 10.92 -5.04
N PHE A 358 -1.27 10.14 -6.10
CA PHE A 358 -0.66 10.41 -7.40
C PHE A 358 -1.50 11.43 -8.14
N VAL A 359 -0.85 12.43 -8.73
CA VAL A 359 -1.47 13.47 -9.55
C VAL A 359 -0.88 13.39 -10.96
N GLN A 360 -1.74 13.35 -11.98
CA GLN A 360 -1.32 13.30 -13.37
C GLN A 360 -0.67 14.62 -13.77
N HIS A 361 0.54 14.55 -14.33
CA HIS A 361 1.28 15.71 -14.84
C HIS A 361 1.47 15.62 -16.35
N ASP A 362 2.01 14.51 -16.84
CA ASP A 362 2.28 14.27 -18.27
C ASP A 362 1.71 12.90 -18.65
N PRO A 363 0.58 12.83 -19.36
CA PRO A 363 -0.07 11.56 -19.74
C PRO A 363 0.74 10.75 -20.76
N ASP A 364 1.67 11.38 -21.47
CA ASP A 364 2.50 10.72 -22.49
C ASP A 364 3.80 10.16 -21.90
N ALA A 365 4.19 10.60 -20.69
CA ALA A 365 5.37 10.09 -20.00
C ALA A 365 5.08 8.77 -19.24
N PRO A 366 5.95 7.75 -19.37
CA PRO A 366 5.69 6.44 -18.78
C PRO A 366 5.92 6.42 -17.26
N GLY A 367 5.03 5.71 -16.56
CA GLY A 367 5.12 5.46 -15.12
C GLY A 367 5.19 6.76 -14.31
N PHE A 368 6.01 6.76 -13.28
CA PHE A 368 6.13 7.89 -12.35
C PHE A 368 6.60 9.18 -13.01
N ARG A 369 7.26 9.12 -14.19
CA ARG A 369 7.71 10.35 -14.88
C ARG A 369 6.52 11.22 -15.31
N GLY A 370 5.36 10.60 -15.53
CA GLY A 370 4.11 11.30 -15.82
C GLY A 370 3.33 11.73 -14.59
N LEU A 371 3.83 11.47 -13.38
CA LEU A 371 3.09 11.63 -12.13
C LEU A 371 3.83 12.54 -11.14
N TYR A 372 3.06 13.35 -10.42
CA TYR A 372 3.48 13.97 -9.19
C TYR A 372 2.94 13.21 -7.98
N VAL A 373 3.52 13.48 -6.80
CA VAL A 373 2.98 13.04 -5.51
C VAL A 373 2.60 14.25 -4.69
N ALA A 374 1.44 14.17 -4.07
CA ALA A 374 0.91 15.18 -3.18
C ALA A 374 0.35 14.53 -1.91
N ARG A 375 0.39 15.23 -0.78
CA ARG A 375 -0.37 14.87 0.42
C ARG A 375 -1.62 15.73 0.49
N VAL A 376 -2.78 15.10 0.59
CA VAL A 376 -4.05 15.82 0.68
C VAL A 376 -4.22 16.40 2.08
N ARG A 377 -4.36 17.72 2.16
CA ARG A 377 -4.62 18.44 3.42
C ARG A 377 -6.12 18.58 3.66
N HIS A 378 -6.88 18.96 2.63
CA HIS A 378 -8.34 19.03 2.72
C HIS A 378 -9.01 18.71 1.39
N PHE A 379 -10.16 18.05 1.44
CA PHE A 379 -11.07 17.94 0.29
C PHE A 379 -12.18 18.99 0.40
N PHE A 380 -12.51 19.67 -0.70
CA PHE A 380 -13.63 20.59 -0.71
C PHE A 380 -14.30 20.71 -2.09
N SER A 381 -15.54 21.22 -2.09
CA SER A 381 -16.21 21.71 -3.29
C SER A 381 -16.28 23.22 -3.23
N ILE A 382 -15.77 23.88 -4.28
CA ILE A 382 -15.90 25.32 -4.49
C ILE A 382 -17.06 25.52 -5.45
N ARG A 383 -18.04 26.33 -5.05
CA ARG A 383 -19.12 26.78 -5.93
C ARG A 383 -18.86 28.23 -6.33
N HIS A 384 -18.63 28.50 -7.61
CA HIS A 384 -18.44 29.85 -8.16
C HIS A 384 -19.31 30.03 -9.41
N ASN A 385 -20.05 31.14 -9.52
CA ASN A 385 -20.95 31.43 -10.64
C ASN A 385 -21.90 30.28 -11.07
N LYS A 386 -22.39 29.50 -10.10
CA LYS A 386 -23.25 28.29 -10.25
C LYS A 386 -22.53 27.04 -10.75
N THR A 387 -21.24 27.12 -11.06
CA THR A 387 -20.40 25.94 -11.33
C THR A 387 -19.85 25.39 -10.02
N HIS A 388 -19.74 24.06 -9.94
CA HIS A 388 -19.16 23.34 -8.81
C HIS A 388 -17.84 22.71 -9.25
N PHE A 389 -16.79 22.96 -8.49
CA PHE A 389 -15.47 22.41 -8.70
C PHE A 389 -15.13 21.48 -7.53
N PRO A 390 -15.06 20.16 -7.71
CA PRO A 390 -14.49 19.25 -6.73
C PRO A 390 -12.97 19.43 -6.68
N CYS A 391 -12.43 19.69 -5.50
CA CYS A 391 -11.04 20.10 -5.34
C CYS A 391 -10.39 19.45 -4.12
N ALA A 392 -9.06 19.46 -4.12
CA ALA A 392 -8.23 19.15 -2.97
C ALA A 392 -7.20 20.27 -2.74
N LEU A 393 -7.02 20.68 -1.49
CA LEU A 393 -5.81 21.40 -1.08
C LEU A 393 -4.73 20.36 -0.79
N VAL A 394 -3.60 20.48 -1.48
CA VAL A 394 -2.49 19.54 -1.38
C VAL A 394 -1.20 20.24 -0.99
N SER A 395 -0.30 19.51 -0.33
CA SER A 395 1.11 19.87 -0.22
C SER A 395 1.94 18.95 -1.13
N TRP A 396 2.89 19.51 -1.87
CA TRP A 396 3.62 18.80 -2.92
C TRP A 396 4.88 18.09 -2.44
N TYR A 397 5.34 17.15 -3.26
CA TYR A 397 6.65 16.52 -3.16
C TYR A 397 7.37 16.54 -4.50
N SER A 398 8.62 16.99 -4.52
CA SER A 398 9.51 16.94 -5.68
C SER A 398 10.37 15.68 -5.72
N THR A 399 10.72 15.24 -6.93
CA THR A 399 11.57 14.07 -7.14
C THR A 399 13.02 14.34 -6.77
N ILE A 400 13.62 13.47 -5.95
CA ILE A 400 15.05 13.50 -5.63
C ILE A 400 15.82 12.74 -6.72
N GLY A 401 16.33 13.49 -7.70
CA GLY A 401 17.05 12.96 -8.86
C GLY A 401 16.12 12.54 -10.02
N THR A 402 16.71 12.08 -11.12
CA THR A 402 15.99 11.82 -12.39
C THR A 402 15.72 10.33 -12.67
N THR A 403 16.12 9.44 -11.75
CA THR A 403 15.95 7.99 -11.87
C THR A 403 15.56 7.36 -10.54
N PRO A 404 14.92 6.18 -10.54
CA PRO A 404 14.70 5.41 -9.32
C PRO A 404 15.99 5.12 -8.55
N CYS A 405 15.87 4.92 -7.24
CA CYS A 405 16.96 4.48 -6.39
C CYS A 405 17.56 3.16 -6.91
N ALA A 406 18.88 3.12 -7.13
CA ALA A 406 19.57 1.96 -7.69
C ALA A 406 19.44 0.70 -6.81
N ASP A 407 19.22 0.87 -5.51
CA ASP A 407 19.14 -0.24 -4.56
C ASP A 407 17.73 -0.77 -4.38
N THR A 408 16.73 0.11 -4.28
CA THR A 408 15.33 -0.27 -4.00
C THR A 408 14.46 -0.36 -5.25
N GLY A 409 14.87 0.28 -6.36
CA GLY A 409 14.05 0.43 -7.56
C GLY A 409 12.84 1.37 -7.41
N MET A 410 12.76 2.13 -6.30
CA MET A 410 11.70 3.09 -6.01
C MET A 410 12.16 4.53 -6.31
N TRP A 411 11.25 5.38 -6.77
CA TRP A 411 11.48 6.82 -6.84
C TRP A 411 11.63 7.40 -5.44
N LYS A 412 12.43 8.44 -5.32
CA LYS A 412 12.61 9.19 -4.09
C LYS A 412 11.99 10.57 -4.26
N VAL A 413 11.32 11.06 -3.25
CA VAL A 413 10.71 12.40 -3.24
C VAL A 413 10.97 13.11 -1.92
N GLU A 414 10.99 14.44 -1.91
CA GLU A 414 11.09 15.28 -0.72
C GLU A 414 9.94 16.29 -0.68
N PRO A 415 9.47 16.71 0.51
CA PRO A 415 8.42 17.73 0.60
C PRO A 415 8.88 19.05 0.01
N ASP A 416 7.98 19.71 -0.71
CA ASP A 416 8.24 21.04 -1.27
C ASP A 416 7.95 22.11 -0.23
N PHE A 417 8.78 23.15 -0.22
CA PHE A 417 8.62 24.31 0.65
C PHE A 417 8.54 25.60 -0.17
N ASP A 418 7.68 26.51 0.25
CA ASP A 418 7.58 27.85 -0.32
C ASP A 418 8.78 28.72 0.11
N ASN A 419 8.86 29.93 -0.46
CA ASN A 419 9.92 30.91 -0.14
C ASN A 419 9.94 31.35 1.34
N MET A 420 8.90 31.05 2.12
CA MET A 420 8.80 31.33 3.55
C MET A 420 9.13 30.12 4.43
N GLY A 421 9.46 28.97 3.83
CA GLY A 421 9.77 27.73 4.53
C GLY A 421 8.54 26.97 5.03
N ASN A 422 7.33 27.34 4.59
CA ASN A 422 6.12 26.54 4.82
C ASN A 422 5.99 25.49 3.71
N LEU A 423 5.15 24.47 3.91
CA LEU A 423 4.85 23.51 2.85
C LEU A 423 4.28 24.24 1.62
N ALA A 424 4.83 23.96 0.45
CA ALA A 424 4.29 24.46 -0.81
C ALA A 424 2.92 23.81 -1.05
N MET A 425 1.87 24.63 -1.11
CA MET A 425 0.49 24.17 -1.22
C MET A 425 -0.21 24.77 -2.43
N SER A 426 -1.05 23.96 -3.07
CA SER A 426 -1.93 24.40 -4.16
C SER A 426 -3.28 23.73 -4.07
N ILE A 427 -4.25 24.27 -4.81
CA ILE A 427 -5.56 23.64 -4.98
C ILE A 427 -5.58 22.98 -6.35
N ILE A 428 -5.87 21.68 -6.37
CA ILE A 428 -6.03 20.90 -7.61
C ILE A 428 -7.48 20.47 -7.79
N HIS A 429 -7.91 20.35 -9.03
CA HIS A 429 -9.18 19.70 -9.37
C HIS A 429 -9.06 18.18 -9.12
N LEU A 430 -10.14 17.51 -8.71
CA LEU A 430 -10.05 16.06 -8.45
C LEU A 430 -9.76 15.23 -9.70
N ASP A 431 -10.12 15.72 -10.89
CA ASP A 431 -9.87 15.06 -12.17
C ASP A 431 -8.37 14.88 -12.48
N SER A 432 -7.47 15.65 -11.86
CA SER A 432 -6.03 15.42 -12.00
C SER A 432 -5.50 14.35 -11.04
N MET A 433 -6.27 13.96 -10.02
CA MET A 433 -5.85 12.90 -9.11
C MET A 433 -6.13 11.54 -9.72
N VAL A 434 -5.16 10.64 -9.63
CA VAL A 434 -5.30 9.27 -10.15
C VAL A 434 -5.82 8.34 -9.05
N ARG A 435 -5.08 8.25 -7.94
CA ARG A 435 -5.37 7.35 -6.81
C ARG A 435 -4.48 7.67 -5.61
N GLY A 436 -4.63 6.91 -4.52
CA GLY A 436 -3.71 7.01 -3.38
C GLY A 436 -2.28 6.61 -3.74
N ALA A 437 -1.32 7.32 -3.16
CA ALA A 437 0.11 7.02 -3.18
C ALA A 437 0.58 6.66 -1.78
N HIS A 438 1.56 5.76 -1.68
CA HIS A 438 2.15 5.39 -0.40
C HIS A 438 3.62 5.81 -0.34
N LEU A 439 3.99 6.52 0.71
CA LEU A 439 5.34 7.02 0.93
C LEU A 439 5.98 6.31 2.13
N MET A 440 7.25 5.93 2.00
CA MET A 440 8.03 5.31 3.08
C MET A 440 9.22 6.20 3.42
N GLY A 441 9.35 6.61 4.68
CA GLY A 441 10.43 7.49 5.12
C GLY A 441 11.82 6.94 4.84
N ILE A 442 12.71 7.79 4.32
CA ILE A 442 14.13 7.46 4.08
C ILE A 442 14.92 7.76 5.34
N ALA A 443 15.19 6.74 6.15
CA ALA A 443 16.00 6.86 7.36
C ALA A 443 17.53 6.82 7.11
N GLY A 444 17.95 6.27 5.96
CA GLY A 444 19.36 6.02 5.67
C GLY A 444 20.00 5.09 6.70
N THR A 445 21.21 5.43 7.16
CA THR A 445 21.92 4.70 8.23
C THR A 445 21.48 5.13 9.64
N THR A 446 20.59 6.13 9.74
CA THR A 446 20.17 6.70 11.02
C THR A 446 19.05 5.87 11.65
N ARG A 447 19.11 5.70 12.97
CA ARG A 447 18.02 5.05 13.72
C ARG A 447 16.86 6.00 13.91
N ILE A 448 15.63 5.49 13.79
CA ILE A 448 14.46 6.32 13.98
C ILE A 448 14.09 6.41 15.47
N PRO A 449 13.52 7.56 15.93
CA PRO A 449 13.14 7.74 17.33
C PRO A 449 12.13 6.69 17.81
N HIS A 450 12.24 6.27 19.08
CA HIS A 450 11.33 5.28 19.67
C HIS A 450 9.85 5.71 19.74
N HIS A 451 9.61 7.01 19.75
CA HIS A 451 8.27 7.60 19.82
C HIS A 451 7.71 7.95 18.43
N LEU A 452 8.45 7.69 17.35
CA LEU A 452 7.93 7.94 16.01
C LEU A 452 6.84 6.92 15.69
N THR A 453 5.62 7.41 15.53
CA THR A 453 4.46 6.63 15.14
C THR A 453 4.11 6.89 13.67
N PHE A 454 3.32 6.01 13.09
CA PHE A 454 2.95 6.06 11.68
C PHE A 454 2.22 7.33 11.24
N ASP A 455 1.44 7.92 12.14
CA ASP A 455 0.65 9.12 11.90
C ASP A 455 1.52 10.38 11.81
N HIS A 456 2.70 10.38 12.43
CA HIS A 456 3.70 11.43 12.32
C HIS A 456 4.77 11.14 11.24
N SER A 457 4.72 9.97 10.61
CA SER A 457 5.82 9.53 9.74
C SER A 457 5.95 10.37 8.47
N LEU A 458 4.84 10.86 7.90
CA LEU A 458 4.91 11.77 6.74
C LEU A 458 5.46 13.16 7.07
N ASP A 459 5.61 13.49 8.35
CA ASP A 459 6.12 14.78 8.85
C ASP A 459 7.54 14.65 9.44
N ALA A 460 8.06 13.43 9.61
CA ALA A 460 9.29 13.15 10.35
C ALA A 460 10.54 12.96 9.48
N PHE A 461 10.39 12.74 8.17
CA PHE A 461 11.50 12.48 7.25
C PHE A 461 11.68 13.61 6.24
N GLN A 462 12.93 13.85 5.85
CA GLN A 462 13.28 14.81 4.80
C GLN A 462 13.01 14.25 3.39
N GLY A 463 13.02 12.94 3.23
CA GLY A 463 12.77 12.28 1.95
C GLY A 463 12.05 10.96 2.13
N PHE A 464 11.38 10.52 1.07
CA PHE A 464 10.49 9.37 1.05
C PHE A 464 10.73 8.53 -0.20
N TYR A 465 10.66 7.21 -0.05
CA TYR A 465 10.48 6.32 -1.18
C TYR A 465 9.01 6.30 -1.59
N VAL A 466 8.73 6.45 -2.87
CA VAL A 466 7.41 6.20 -3.45
C VAL A 466 7.24 4.68 -3.58
N ASN A 467 6.39 4.12 -2.74
CA ASN A 467 6.28 2.67 -2.56
C ASN A 467 5.47 2.02 -3.67
N LYS A 468 6.15 1.60 -4.73
CA LYS A 468 5.54 0.86 -5.84
C LYS A 468 5.03 -0.53 -5.47
N TYR A 469 5.50 -1.12 -4.37
CA TYR A 469 5.06 -2.44 -3.94
C TYR A 469 3.84 -2.37 -3.00
N ILE A 470 3.20 -1.21 -2.83
CA ILE A 470 2.03 -1.12 -1.94
C ILE A 470 0.86 -1.99 -2.42
N ASP A 471 0.69 -2.12 -3.73
CA ASP A 471 -0.19 -3.06 -4.40
C ASP A 471 0.21 -3.22 -5.88
N HIS A 472 -0.51 -4.08 -6.58
CA HIS A 472 -0.23 -4.43 -7.98
C HIS A 472 -0.40 -3.27 -8.94
N HIS A 473 -1.45 -2.48 -8.75
CA HIS A 473 -1.74 -1.36 -9.64
C HIS A 473 -0.72 -0.23 -9.44
N ALA A 474 -0.18 -0.04 -8.24
CA ALA A 474 0.90 0.92 -8.02
C ALA A 474 2.19 0.45 -8.73
N HIS A 475 2.47 -0.86 -8.74
CA HIS A 475 3.62 -1.42 -9.46
C HIS A 475 3.47 -1.32 -10.98
N GLU A 476 2.26 -1.50 -11.51
CA GLU A 476 2.00 -1.51 -12.96
C GLU A 476 1.80 -0.10 -13.53
N TYR A 477 1.03 0.75 -12.86
CA TYR A 477 0.68 2.07 -13.38
C TYR A 477 1.75 3.13 -13.12
N ALA A 478 2.34 3.12 -11.92
CA ALA A 478 3.23 4.19 -11.51
C ALA A 478 4.72 3.87 -11.77
N PHE A 479 5.11 2.70 -12.28
CA PHE A 479 6.52 2.29 -12.29
C PHE A 479 6.99 1.47 -13.49
#